data_AF-A0A0L0F209-F1
#
_entry.id   AF-A0A0L0F209-F1
#
_cell.length_a   1.000
_cell.length_b   1.000
_cell.length_c   1.000
_cell.angle_alpha   90.00
_cell.angle_beta   90.00
_cell.angle_gamma   90.00
#
_symmetry.space_group_name_H-M   'P 1'
#
loop_
_entity.id
_entity.type
_entity.pdbx_description
1 polymer ?
#
loop_
_entity_poly.entity_id
_entity_poly.type
_entity_poly.pdbx_seq_one_letter_code
_entity_poly.pdbx_strand_id
1 'polypeptide(L)' 'KQPEEALKQCKYVLARNVRDGKALYREAQAYEQMGRTIEAVQSLRRLLAVDRTNRAGKEAMARLMADAVHQTQAG' A
#
# COMPACT_ATOMS: atom_id res chain seq x y z
N LYS A 1 12.94 10.30 2.10
CA LYS A 1 12.51 9.82 3.45
C LYS A 1 12.71 8.32 3.46
N GLN A 2 13.33 7.77 4.51
CA GLN A 2 13.60 6.33 4.60
C GLN A 2 12.25 5.57 4.67
N PRO A 3 11.98 4.62 3.76
CA PRO A 3 10.70 3.93 3.71
C PRO A 3 10.42 3.12 4.99
N GLU A 4 11.45 2.67 5.71
CA GLU A 4 11.31 1.96 6.98
C GLU A 4 10.76 2.86 8.09
N GLU A 5 11.23 4.09 8.20
CA GLU A 5 10.73 5.05 9.20
C GLU A 5 9.29 5.45 8.87
N ALA A 6 8.97 5.65 7.57
CA ALA A 6 7.60 5.88 7.15
C ALA A 6 6.68 4.72 7.56
N LEU A 7 7.14 3.48 7.39
CA LEU A 7 6.40 2.30 7.81
C LEU A 7 6.19 2.26 9.33
N LYS A 8 7.20 2.59 10.13
CA LYS A 8 7.11 2.65 11.59
C LYS A 8 6.05 3.67 12.05
N GLN A 9 6.04 4.85 11.45
CA GLN A 9 5.03 5.88 11.73
C GLN A 9 3.63 5.42 11.32
N CYS A 10 3.48 4.78 10.16
CA CYS A 10 2.21 4.23 9.73
C CYS A 10 1.69 3.17 10.70
N LYS A 11 2.55 2.25 11.14
CA LYS A 11 2.21 1.21 12.13
C LYS A 11 1.75 1.81 13.45
N TYR A 12 2.41 2.86 13.94
CA TYR A 12 1.98 3.56 15.16
C TYR A 12 0.57 4.15 15.02
N VAL A 13 0.26 4.79 13.88
CA VAL A 13 -1.07 5.33 13.62
C VAL A 13 -2.11 4.21 13.49
N LEU A 14 -1.79 3.16 12.74
CA LEU A 14 -2.69 2.03 12.48
C LEU A 14 -2.98 1.21 13.74
N ALA A 15 -2.05 1.14 14.69
CA ALA A 15 -2.29 0.51 16.00
C ALA A 15 -3.39 1.24 16.80
N ARG A 16 -3.58 2.54 16.57
CA ARG A 16 -4.61 3.37 17.22
C ARG A 16 -5.88 3.47 16.40
N ASN A 17 -5.75 3.52 15.07
CA ASN A 17 -6.85 3.55 14.12
C ASN A 17 -6.53 2.68 12.91
N VAL A 18 -6.96 1.43 12.95
CA VAL A 18 -6.76 0.45 11.87
C VAL A 18 -7.42 0.85 10.55
N ARG A 19 -8.34 1.81 10.56
CA ARG A 19 -9.08 2.32 9.40
C ARG A 19 -8.58 3.69 8.93
N ASP A 20 -7.43 4.17 9.41
CA ASP A 20 -6.87 5.43 8.92
C ASP A 20 -6.42 5.30 7.46
N GLY A 21 -7.23 5.83 6.55
CA GLY A 21 -6.96 5.73 5.11
C GLY A 21 -5.65 6.41 4.68
N LYS A 22 -5.24 7.50 5.34
CA LYS A 22 -3.97 8.16 5.02
C LYS A 22 -2.79 7.29 5.46
N ALA A 23 -2.87 6.68 6.63
CA ALA A 23 -1.85 5.76 7.11
C ALA A 23 -1.78 4.48 6.25
N LEU A 24 -2.93 3.90 5.85
CA LEU A 24 -2.96 2.74 4.95
C LEU A 24 -2.35 3.05 3.57
N TYR A 25 -2.64 4.23 3.02
CA TYR A 25 -2.04 4.64 1.73
C TYR A 25 -0.54 4.85 1.85
N ARG A 26 -0.07 5.53 2.91
CA ARG A 26 1.36 5.74 3.16
C ARG A 26 2.11 4.44 3.45
N GLU A 27 1.47 3.50 4.15
CA GLU A 27 2.01 2.16 4.38
C GLU A 27 2.23 1.44 3.05
N ALA A 28 1.26 1.52 2.13
CA ALA A 28 1.39 0.96 0.79
C ALA A 28 2.57 1.56 0.00
N GLN A 29 2.70 2.90 0.01
CA GLN A 29 3.80 3.59 -0.66
C GLN A 29 5.17 3.21 -0.08
N ALA A 30 5.25 3.01 1.24
CA ALA A 30 6.48 2.58 1.89
C ALA A 30 6.86 1.14 1.47
N TYR A 31 5.91 0.21 1.48
CA TYR A 31 6.16 -1.15 0.99
C TYR A 31 6.55 -1.18 -0.49
N GLU A 32 5.90 -0.38 -1.32
CA GLU A 32 6.25 -0.24 -2.73
C GLU A 32 7.70 0.23 -2.92
N GLN A 33 8.13 1.28 -2.19
CA GLN A 33 9.51 1.77 -2.25
C GLN A 33 10.55 0.73 -1.80
N MET A 34 10.14 -0.24 -0.99
CA MET A 34 10.96 -1.37 -0.56
C MET A 34 10.91 -2.57 -1.52
N GLY A 35 10.21 -2.46 -2.66
CA GLY A 35 9.99 -3.58 -3.60
C GLY A 35 9.02 -4.65 -3.06
N ARG A 36 8.33 -4.37 -1.95
CA ARG A 36 7.40 -5.28 -1.27
C ARG A 36 6.00 -5.14 -1.84
N THR A 37 5.84 -5.52 -3.11
CA THR A 37 4.62 -5.31 -3.91
C THR A 37 3.39 -5.98 -3.29
N ILE A 38 3.53 -7.18 -2.74
CA ILE A 38 2.41 -7.93 -2.13
C ILE A 38 1.84 -7.16 -0.93
N GLU A 39 2.70 -6.69 -0.03
CA GLU A 39 2.31 -5.94 1.16
C GLU A 39 1.75 -4.55 0.82
N ALA A 40 2.27 -3.93 -0.24
CA ALA A 40 1.70 -2.70 -0.78
C ALA A 40 0.25 -2.92 -1.25
N VAL A 41 -0.01 -3.96 -2.05
CA VAL A 41 -1.36 -4.31 -2.52
C VAL A 41 -2.29 -4.65 -1.35
N GLN A 42 -1.83 -5.39 -0.33
CA GLN A 42 -2.64 -5.69 0.85
C GLN A 42 -3.05 -4.42 1.61
N SER A 43 -2.15 -3.44 1.71
CA SER A 43 -2.42 -2.15 2.36
C SER A 43 -3.42 -1.32 1.55
N LEU A 44 -3.34 -1.34 0.22
CA LEU A 44 -4.32 -0.71 -0.67
C LEU A 44 -5.69 -1.40 -0.63
N ARG A 45 -5.74 -2.73 -0.51
CA ARG A 45 -7.00 -3.45 -0.30
C ARG A 45 -7.70 -3.02 0.99
N ARG A 46 -6.93 -2.88 2.08
CA ARG A 46 -7.46 -2.35 3.35
C ARG A 46 -7.94 -0.92 3.20
N LEU A 47 -7.20 -0.06 2.50
CA LEU A 47 -7.62 1.31 2.20
C LEU A 47 -8.96 1.34 1.45
N LEU A 48 -9.10 0.56 0.38
CA LEU A 48 -10.31 0.54 -0.43
C LEU A 48 -11.50 -0.11 0.28
N ALA A 49 -11.27 -0.97 1.27
CA ALA A 49 -12.33 -1.46 2.16
C ALA A 49 -12.86 -0.35 3.10
N VAL A 50 -12.03 0.62 3.47
CA VAL A 50 -12.44 1.79 4.26
C VAL A 50 -13.09 2.86 3.38
N ASP A 51 -12.43 3.21 2.28
CA ASP A 51 -12.87 4.21 1.31
C ASP A 51 -12.79 3.63 -0.11
N ARG A 52 -13.92 3.08 -0.56
CA ARG A 52 -14.06 2.52 -1.91
C ARG A 52 -13.96 3.55 -3.02
N THR A 53 -14.02 4.85 -2.70
CA THR A 53 -13.95 5.94 -3.68
C THR A 53 -12.55 6.53 -3.80
N ASN A 54 -11.60 6.06 -2.99
CA ASN A 54 -10.23 6.55 -3.00
C ASN A 54 -9.55 6.33 -4.35
N ARG A 55 -9.50 7.39 -5.17
CA ARG A 55 -8.95 7.33 -6.53
C ARG A 55 -7.47 6.95 -6.53
N ALA A 56 -6.67 7.59 -5.68
CA ALA A 56 -5.24 7.32 -5.56
C ALA A 56 -4.96 5.87 -5.17
N GLY A 57 -5.76 5.31 -4.26
CA GLY A 57 -5.67 3.90 -3.87
C GLY A 57 -5.95 2.94 -5.03
N LYS A 58 -6.95 3.23 -5.87
CA LYS A 58 -7.28 2.43 -7.05
C LYS A 58 -6.18 2.50 -8.10
N GLU A 59 -5.69 3.69 -8.40
CA GLU A 59 -4.62 3.91 -9.38
C GLU A 59 -3.33 3.19 -8.97
N ALA A 60 -2.93 3.33 -7.71
CA ALA A 60 -1.77 2.64 -7.17
C ALA A 60 -1.93 1.10 -7.24
N MET A 61 -3.11 0.59 -6.91
CA MET A 61 -3.37 -0.86 -6.93
C MET A 61 -3.36 -1.42 -8.35
N ALA A 62 -3.97 -0.71 -9.30
CA ALA A 62 -3.97 -1.10 -10.71
C ALA A 62 -2.55 -1.16 -11.28
N ARG A 63 -1.72 -0.15 -10.99
CA ARG A 63 -0.32 -0.11 -11.41
C ARG A 63 0.50 -1.27 -10.82
N LEU A 64 0.42 -1.49 -9.52
CA LEU A 64 1.15 -2.58 -8.84
C LEU A 64 0.72 -3.97 -9.33
N MET A 65 -0.56 -4.14 -9.67
CA MET A 65 -1.05 -5.40 -10.23
C MET A 65 -0.57 -5.63 -11.66
N ALA A 66 -0.51 -4.59 -12.49
CA ALA A 66 0.09 -4.71 -13.82
C ALA A 66 1.56 -5.13 -13.73
N ASP A 67 2.34 -4.49 -12.85
CA ASP A 67 3.75 -4.80 -12.63
C ASP A 67 3.97 -6.23 -12.09
N ALA A 68 3.06 -6.72 -11.25
CA ALA A 68 3.13 -8.08 -10.70
C ALA A 68 2.82 -9.15 -11.76
N VAL A 69 1.85 -8.91 -12.65
CA VAL A 69 1.52 -9.82 -13.76
C VAL A 69 2.69 -9.99 -14.72
N HIS A 70 3.42 -8.90 -15.02
CA HIS A 70 4.63 -8.96 -15.84
C HIS A 70 5.77 -9.77 -15.18
N GLN A 71 5.89 -9.73 -13.86
CA GLN A 71 6.92 -10.48 -13.12
C GLN A 71 6.62 -11.98 -13.04
N THR A 72 5.34 -12.38 -13.08
CA THR A 72 4.95 -13.81 -13.12
C THR A 72 5.16 -14.49 -14.46
N GLN A 73 5.40 -13.75 -15.55
CA GLN A 73 5.61 -14.31 -16.89
C GLN A 73 7.10 -14.40 -17.30
N ALA A 74 8.02 -14.03 -16.41
CA ALA A 74 9.46 -13.97 -16.68
C ALA A 74 10.29 -15.04 -15.94
N GLY A 75 9.67 -16.16 -15.57
CA GLY A 75 10.34 -17.35 -14.98
C GLY A 75 10.04 -18.59 -15.80
#